data_AF-A0A9E5RLS0-F1
#
_entry.id   AF-A0A9E5RLS0-F1
#
_cell.length_a   1.000
_cell.length_b   1.000
_cell.length_c   1.000
_cell.angle_alpha   90.00
_cell.angle_beta   90.00
_cell.angle_gamma   90.00
#
_symmetry.space_group_name_H-M   'P 1'
#
loop_
_entity.id
_entity.type
_entity.pdbx_description
1 polymer ?
#
loop_
_entity_poly.entity_id
_entity_poly.type
_entity_poly.pdbx_seq_one_letter_code
_entity_poly.pdbx_strand_id
1 'polypeptide(L)' 'ICKVRRCELFPDEALNEKSQKQYYKLEISDLQRLEVSIGSDRRRRIHFISTTLEKLKTAVNISDLSS' A
#
# COMPACT_ATOMS: atom_id res chain seq x y z
N ILE A 1 -2.69 -10.11 -12.09
CA ILE A 1 -1.53 -10.63 -11.32
C ILE A 1 -0.76 -11.59 -12.23
N CYS A 2 0.50 -11.31 -12.54
CA CYS A 2 1.36 -12.18 -13.34
C CYS A 2 2.52 -12.73 -12.50
N LYS A 3 3.05 -13.90 -12.86
CA LYS A 3 4.27 -14.45 -12.25
C LYS A 3 5.48 -13.89 -12.98
N VAL A 4 6.44 -13.37 -12.22
CA VAL A 4 7.70 -12.82 -12.70
C VAL A 4 8.85 -13.31 -11.82
N ARG A 5 10.09 -13.25 -12.30
CA ARG A 5 11.29 -13.52 -11.51
C ARG A 5 11.69 -12.29 -10.71
N ARG A 6 12.43 -12.50 -9.61
CA ARG A 6 12.94 -11.37 -8.81
C ARG A 6 13.82 -10.43 -9.62
N CYS A 7 14.68 -10.95 -10.50
CA CYS A 7 15.52 -10.12 -11.36
C CYS A 7 14.72 -9.26 -12.35
N GLU A 8 13.48 -9.62 -12.68
CA GLU A 8 12.60 -8.80 -13.52
C GLU A 8 11.91 -7.69 -12.71
N LEU A 9 11.79 -7.86 -11.38
CA LEU A 9 11.25 -6.85 -10.47
C LEU A 9 12.31 -5.84 -10.01
N PHE A 10 13.56 -6.28 -9.88
CA PHE A 10 14.68 -5.48 -9.38
C PHE A 10 15.87 -5.61 -10.35
N PRO A 11 15.81 -4.98 -11.54
CA PRO A 11 16.83 -5.14 -12.57
C PRO A 11 18.20 -4.61 -12.16
N ASP A 12 18.25 -3.64 -11.23
CA ASP A 12 19.48 -3.03 -10.74
C ASP A 12 20.12 -3.80 -9.55
N GLU A 13 19.48 -4.85 -9.04
CA GLU A 13 20.07 -5.71 -8.00
C GLU A 13 21.05 -6.72 -8.62
N ALA A 14 22.21 -6.91 -7.96
CA ALA A 14 23.14 -7.96 -8.34
C ALA A 14 22.50 -9.35 -8.23
N LEU A 15 22.82 -10.24 -9.17
CA LEU A 15 22.29 -11.59 -9.18
C LEU A 15 22.73 -12.38 -7.94
N ASN A 16 21.77 -13.08 -7.32
CA ASN A 16 21.95 -13.90 -6.15
C ASN A 16 21.03 -15.13 -6.21
N GLU A 17 21.07 -15.97 -5.17
CA GLU A 17 20.26 -17.19 -5.05
C GLU A 17 18.74 -16.96 -5.20
N LYS A 18 18.26 -15.74 -4.97
CA LYS A 18 16.84 -15.38 -5.09
C LYS A 18 16.46 -14.83 -6.46
N SER A 19 17.41 -14.53 -7.34
CA SER A 19 17.13 -13.85 -8.62
C SER A 19 16.16 -14.60 -9.52
N GLN A 20 16.23 -15.94 -9.55
CA GLN A 20 15.34 -16.80 -10.36
C GLN A 20 14.05 -17.21 -9.63
N LYS A 21 13.85 -16.81 -8.37
CA LYS A 21 12.62 -17.15 -7.64
C LYS A 21 11.42 -16.43 -8.25
N GLN A 22 10.30 -17.14 -8.33
CA GLN A 22 9.05 -16.60 -8.86
C GLN A 22 8.30 -15.80 -7.79
N TYR A 23 7.82 -14.63 -8.19
CA TYR A 23 7.01 -13.70 -7.41
C TYR A 23 5.77 -13.32 -8.22
N TYR A 24 4.71 -12.92 -7.50
CA TYR A 24 3.54 -12.33 -8.13
C TYR A 24 3.72 -10.81 -8.22
N LYS A 25 3.63 -10.26 -9.43
CA LYS A 25 3.64 -8.81 -9.63
C LYS A 25 2.26 -8.23 -9.36
N LEU A 26 2.22 -7.25 -8.47
CA LEU A 26 1.07 -6.40 -8.20
C LEU A 26 1.40 -5.01 -8.77
N GLU A 27 0.62 -4.57 -9.74
CA GLU A 27 0.67 -3.21 -10.26
C GLU A 27 -0.47 -2.43 -9.62
N ILE A 28 -0.11 -1.36 -8.91
CA ILE A 28 -1.05 -0.42 -8.31
C ILE A 28 -1.06 0.79 -9.23
N SER A 29 -2.26 1.27 -9.59
CA SER A 29 -2.41 2.50 -10.36
C SER A 29 -1.88 3.72 -9.61
N ASP A 30 -1.87 4.86 -10.27
CA ASP A 30 -1.40 6.11 -9.67
C ASP A 30 -2.06 6.42 -8.34
N LEU A 31 -1.29 7.07 -7.46
CA LEU A 31 -1.78 7.56 -6.17
C LEU A 31 -2.92 8.54 -6.39
N GLN A 32 -4.11 8.18 -5.91
CA GLN A 32 -5.29 9.03 -5.99
C GLN A 32 -5.36 9.95 -4.76
N ARG A 33 -5.63 11.22 -5.00
CA ARG A 33 -5.89 12.18 -3.92
C ARG A 33 -7.35 12.02 -3.46
N LEU A 34 -7.55 11.92 -2.16
CA LEU A 34 -8.90 11.98 -1.58
C LEU A 34 -9.49 13.38 -1.77
N GLU A 35 -10.77 13.45 -2.14
CA GLU A 35 -11.49 14.73 -2.28
C GLU A 35 -11.52 15.51 -0.97
N VAL A 36 -11.67 14.78 0.15
CA VAL A 36 -11.65 15.33 1.51
C VAL A 36 -10.44 14.77 2.26
N SER A 37 -9.67 15.66 2.88
CA SER A 37 -8.56 15.26 3.74
C SER A 37 -9.08 14.65 5.05
N ILE A 38 -8.56 13.49 5.42
CA ILE A 38 -8.86 12.86 6.71
C ILE A 38 -8.09 13.60 7.81
N GLY A 39 -8.81 14.25 8.71
CA GLY A 39 -8.27 15.01 9.82
C GLY A 39 -7.73 14.14 10.96
N SER A 40 -6.91 14.73 11.82
CA SER A 40 -6.40 14.08 13.03
C SER A 40 -6.46 15.03 14.21
N ASP A 41 -7.44 14.82 15.09
CA ASP A 41 -7.61 15.67 16.28
C ASP A 41 -6.55 15.43 17.35
N ARG A 42 -5.80 14.32 17.26
CA ARG A 42 -4.79 13.94 18.23
C ARG A 42 -3.52 13.49 17.50
N ARG A 43 -2.36 13.98 17.94
CA ARG A 43 -1.07 13.46 17.49
C ARG A 43 -0.97 11.98 17.85
N ARG A 44 -0.97 11.11 16.85
CA ARG A 44 -0.84 9.67 17.00
C ARG A 44 0.22 9.15 16.02
N ARG A 45 1.04 8.19 16.47
CA ARG A 45 1.85 7.37 15.56
C ARG A 45 0.99 6.23 15.07
N ILE A 46 0.79 6.16 13.76
CA ILE A 46 -0.04 5.16 13.11
C ILE A 46 0.90 4.21 12.36
N HIS A 47 0.98 2.97 12.83
CA HIS A 47 1.77 1.92 12.16
C HIS A 47 0.92 1.14 11.15
N PHE A 48 -0.32 0.84 11.52
CA PHE A 48 -1.30 0.17 10.68
C PHE A 48 -2.72 0.47 11.18
N ILE A 49 -3.68 0.64 10.26
CA ILE A 49 -5.10 0.72 10.58
C ILE A 49 -5.82 -0.34 9.78
N SER A 50 -6.51 -1.25 10.47
CA SER A 50 -7.43 -2.18 9.81
C SER A 50 -8.69 -1.42 9.42
N THR A 51 -8.89 -1.19 8.13
CA THR A 51 -10.02 -0.41 7.59
C THR A 51 -10.53 -1.01 6.28
N THR A 52 -11.68 -0.51 5.82
CA THR A 52 -12.26 -0.87 4.52
C THR A 52 -12.16 0.29 3.54
N LEU A 53 -12.29 0.01 2.24
CA LEU A 53 -12.30 1.06 1.22
C LEU A 53 -13.41 2.10 1.46
N GLU A 54 -14.59 1.63 1.89
CA GLU A 54 -15.73 2.49 2.18
C GLU A 54 -15.44 3.44 3.34
N LYS A 55 -14.82 2.94 4.42
CA LYS A 55 -14.38 3.78 5.54
C LYS A 55 -13.31 4.78 5.10
N LEU A 56 -12.35 4.37 4.28
CA LEU A 56 -11.32 5.27 3.75
C LEU A 56 -11.90 6.41 2.92
N LYS A 57 -12.95 6.15 2.14
CA LYS A 57 -13.60 7.15 1.28
C LYS A 57 -14.51 8.14 2.03
N THR A 58 -15.06 7.72 3.17
CA THR A 58 -16.08 8.48 3.90
C THR A 58 -15.58 9.07 5.23
N ALA A 59 -14.41 8.64 5.72
CA ALA A 59 -13.84 9.11 6.96
C ALA A 59 -13.53 10.62 6.93
N VAL A 60 -13.95 11.32 7.97
CA VAL A 60 -13.59 12.72 8.20
C VAL A 60 -12.42 12.80 9.17
N ASN A 61 -12.34 11.85 10.10
CA ASN A 61 -11.25 11.73 11.07
C ASN A 61 -10.60 10.34 11.04
N ILE A 62 -9.33 10.27 11.45
CA ILE A 62 -8.59 9.01 11.60
C ILE A 62 -9.30 8.02 12.55
N SER A 63 -10.08 8.48 13.53
CA SER A 63 -10.90 7.59 14.38
C SER A 63 -11.87 6.73 13.56
N ASP A 64 -12.48 7.33 12.54
CA ASP A 64 -13.57 6.75 11.76
C ASP A 64 -13.09 5.55 10.93
N LEU A 65 -11.79 5.49 10.65
CA LEU A 65 -11.17 4.36 9.94
C LEU A 65 -11.22 3.06 10.75
N SER A 66 -11.28 3.15 12.08
CA SER A 66 -11.22 2.01 12.99
C SER A 66 -12.53 1.72 13.74
N SER A 67 -13.41 2.71 13.85
CA SER A 67 -14.68 2.63 14.60
C SER A 67 -15.78 1.85 13.89
#